data_AF-A0A942GPG6-F1
#
_entry.id   AF-A0A942GPG6-F1
#
_cell.length_a   1.000
_cell.length_b   1.000
_cell.length_c   1.000
_cell.angle_alpha   90.00
_cell.angle_beta   90.00
_cell.angle_gamma   90.00
#
_symmetry.space_group_name_H-M   'P 1'
#
loop_
_entity.id
_entity.type
_entity.pdbx_description
1 polymer ?
#
loop_
_entity_poly.entity_id
_entity_poly.type
_entity_poly.pdbx_seq_one_letter_code
_entity_poly.pdbx_strand_id
1 'polypeptide(L)'
;MPIKLNYDPSLSGFIQADSIVPGAGNPLAWDRYAYTLNNPVRYTDPSGHSPRCGPDGIWCSNDFEVAHRISFGGTWSEKNKAKVRVAVELVAGRLAFEMGLDNSAMAFSLIYRAVHFQWGNCDACNGSGGFAYGYQSRERHHLIAFESITAMSSSHSNAFMRGVKNVVHELGHIYNNILGRRPSGDLDREKSTLRDNRDLFLRPNLDSIGNPCPLCLDWQQHPPEYSTNGRGGSETFADMFVAWTFIAWNTSPYIQNVLAVNQAQTWMRRWMP
;
A
#
# COMPACT_ATOMS: atom_id res chain seq x y z
N MET A 1 -9.75 -8.87 -14.15
CA MET A 1 -9.27 -7.53 -14.58
C MET A 1 -10.36 -6.54 -14.23
N PRO A 2 -10.12 -5.48 -13.45
CA PRO A 2 -11.14 -4.45 -13.30
C PRO A 2 -11.30 -3.75 -14.67
N ILE A 3 -12.54 -3.70 -15.16
CA ILE A 3 -12.90 -3.11 -16.45
C ILE A 3 -12.99 -1.60 -16.23
N LYS A 4 -12.24 -0.82 -17.01
CA LYS A 4 -12.36 0.65 -16.99
C LYS A 4 -13.68 1.04 -17.67
N LEU A 5 -14.56 1.77 -16.98
CA LEU A 5 -15.80 2.27 -17.58
C LEU A 5 -15.52 3.47 -18.49
N ASN A 6 -16.14 3.48 -19.66
CA ASN A 6 -16.07 4.57 -20.64
C ASN A 6 -17.40 5.36 -20.62
N TYR A 7 -17.30 6.69 -20.55
CA TYR A 7 -18.45 7.61 -20.50
C TYR A 7 -18.78 8.15 -21.89
N ASP A 8 -20.08 8.25 -22.20
CA ASP A 8 -20.58 8.89 -23.43
C ASP A 8 -21.34 10.19 -23.11
N PRO A 9 -20.81 11.37 -23.49
CA PRO A 9 -21.46 12.65 -23.27
C PRO A 9 -22.83 12.79 -23.95
N SER A 10 -23.08 12.07 -25.05
CA SER A 10 -24.35 12.12 -25.78
C SER A 10 -25.48 11.37 -25.07
N LEU A 11 -25.12 10.38 -24.24
CA LEU A 11 -26.04 9.58 -23.43
C LEU A 11 -26.11 10.06 -21.96
N SER A 12 -25.21 10.95 -21.55
CA SER A 12 -25.06 11.40 -20.16
C SER A 12 -24.88 10.26 -19.15
N GLY A 13 -24.23 9.17 -19.56
CA GLY A 13 -24.06 7.95 -18.79
C GLY A 13 -22.89 7.07 -19.27
N PHE A 14 -22.67 5.93 -18.61
CA PHE A 14 -21.68 4.94 -19.04
C PHE A 14 -22.19 4.09 -20.22
N ILE A 15 -21.30 3.73 -21.15
CA ILE A 15 -21.64 2.85 -22.29
C ILE A 15 -21.71 1.37 -21.91
N GLN A 16 -21.26 1.02 -20.71
CA GLN A 16 -21.28 -0.32 -20.14
C GLN A 16 -21.70 -0.24 -18.68
N ALA A 17 -22.42 -1.25 -18.21
CA ALA A 17 -22.85 -1.30 -16.82
C ALA A 17 -21.66 -1.46 -15.86
N ASP A 18 -21.69 -0.75 -14.74
CA ASP A 18 -20.75 -0.96 -13.64
C ASP A 18 -20.81 -2.42 -13.14
N SER A 19 -19.65 -3.06 -13.03
CA SER A 19 -19.47 -4.41 -12.49
C SER A 19 -19.51 -4.46 -10.96
N ILE A 20 -19.39 -3.31 -10.29
CA ILE A 20 -19.44 -3.16 -8.84
C ILE A 20 -20.82 -2.59 -8.49
N VAL A 21 -21.59 -3.33 -7.71
CA VAL A 21 -22.88 -2.85 -7.17
C VAL A 21 -22.63 -2.41 -5.73
N PRO A 22 -22.73 -1.11 -5.40
CA PRO A 22 -22.68 -0.68 -4.02
C PRO A 22 -23.87 -1.31 -3.29
N GLY A 23 -23.62 -1.97 -2.16
CA GLY A 23 -24.65 -2.64 -1.37
C GLY A 23 -25.87 -1.76 -1.05
N ALA A 24 -26.96 -2.39 -0.61
CA ALA A 24 -28.34 -1.86 -0.54
C ALA A 24 -28.60 -0.52 0.20
N GLY A 25 -27.58 0.20 0.67
CA GLY A 25 -27.69 1.46 1.39
C GLY A 25 -27.86 2.73 0.53
N ASN A 26 -27.81 2.65 -0.81
CA ASN A 26 -28.05 3.82 -1.68
C ASN A 26 -28.90 3.45 -2.92
N PRO A 27 -30.21 3.77 -2.95
CA PRO A 27 -31.10 3.45 -4.08
C PRO A 27 -30.67 4.08 -5.42
N LEU A 28 -29.94 5.20 -5.39
CA LEU A 28 -29.42 5.86 -6.59
C LEU A 28 -28.20 5.15 -7.20
N ALA A 29 -27.56 4.25 -6.44
CA ALA A 29 -26.43 3.44 -6.90
C ALA A 29 -26.86 2.14 -7.61
N TRP A 30 -28.17 1.91 -7.76
CA TRP A 30 -28.73 0.75 -8.45
C TRP A 30 -28.83 0.95 -9.96
N ASP A 31 -28.79 2.19 -10.43
CA ASP A 31 -28.66 2.49 -11.86
C ASP A 31 -27.19 2.33 -12.26
N ARG A 32 -26.87 1.14 -12.79
CA ARG A 32 -25.51 0.76 -13.17
C ARG A 32 -24.96 1.49 -14.40
N TYR A 33 -25.78 2.33 -15.04
CA TYR A 33 -25.38 3.16 -16.18
C TYR A 33 -25.27 4.65 -15.79
N ALA A 34 -25.73 5.03 -14.60
CA ALA A 34 -25.71 6.41 -14.14
C ALA A 34 -24.28 6.90 -13.91
N TYR A 35 -23.90 7.95 -14.64
CA TYR A 35 -22.66 8.67 -14.36
C TYR A 35 -22.89 9.59 -13.16
N THR A 36 -22.02 9.52 -12.14
CA THR A 36 -21.97 10.53 -11.07
C THR A 36 -23.26 10.72 -10.26
N LEU A 37 -24.03 9.66 -10.01
CA LEU A 37 -25.37 9.73 -9.37
C LEU A 37 -26.31 10.73 -10.07
N ASN A 38 -26.20 10.86 -11.41
CA ASN A 38 -26.95 11.81 -12.23
C ASN A 38 -26.72 13.30 -11.85
N ASN A 39 -25.58 13.63 -11.22
CA ASN A 39 -25.23 15.02 -10.93
C ASN A 39 -23.79 15.38 -11.39
N PRO A 40 -23.56 15.46 -12.71
CA PRO A 40 -22.25 15.71 -13.30
C PRO A 40 -21.74 17.15 -13.11
N VAL A 41 -22.59 18.06 -12.62
CA VAL A 41 -22.19 19.43 -12.26
C VAL A 41 -21.50 19.44 -10.90
N ARG A 42 -21.89 18.53 -9.99
CA ARG A 42 -21.35 18.44 -8.62
C ARG A 42 -20.29 17.35 -8.46
N TYR A 43 -20.34 16.31 -9.28
CA TYR A 43 -19.50 15.11 -9.15
C TYR A 43 -18.81 14.80 -10.48
N THR A 44 -17.64 14.19 -10.41
CA THR A 44 -16.88 13.70 -11.58
C THR A 44 -16.29 12.35 -11.18
N ASP A 45 -16.38 11.35 -12.06
CA ASP A 45 -15.98 9.97 -11.76
C ASP A 45 -14.90 9.49 -12.73
N PRO A 46 -13.61 9.76 -12.46
CA PRO A 46 -12.53 9.41 -13.39
C PRO A 46 -12.11 7.94 -13.33
N SER A 47 -12.53 7.19 -12.29
CA SER A 47 -12.28 5.74 -12.17
C SER A 47 -13.43 4.92 -12.73
N GLY A 48 -14.63 5.51 -12.83
CA GLY A 48 -15.86 4.87 -13.25
C GLY A 48 -16.62 4.16 -12.12
N HIS A 49 -16.14 4.22 -10.87
CA HIS A 49 -16.61 3.33 -9.81
C HIS A 49 -16.86 4.01 -8.46
N SER A 50 -16.66 5.32 -8.33
CA SER A 50 -16.99 6.00 -7.07
C SER A 50 -17.31 7.48 -7.26
N PRO A 51 -18.58 7.88 -7.16
CA PRO A 51 -19.03 9.25 -7.45
C PRO A 51 -18.77 10.28 -6.34
N ARG A 52 -18.08 9.92 -5.24
CA ARG A 52 -17.89 10.83 -4.09
C ARG A 52 -16.48 11.40 -3.94
N CYS A 53 -15.49 10.90 -4.69
CA CYS A 53 -14.11 11.33 -4.58
C CYS A 53 -13.46 11.29 -5.97
N GLY A 54 -12.61 12.28 -6.29
CA GLY A 54 -11.74 12.21 -7.45
C GLY A 54 -10.84 10.96 -7.43
N PRO A 55 -9.98 10.76 -8.44
CA PRO A 55 -9.27 9.50 -8.70
C PRO A 55 -8.29 9.05 -7.60
N ASP A 56 -8.16 9.83 -6.52
CA ASP A 56 -7.27 9.60 -5.39
C ASP A 56 -8.00 9.46 -4.04
N GLY A 57 -9.32 9.64 -3.92
CA GLY A 57 -10.04 9.32 -2.67
C GLY A 57 -9.73 10.23 -1.45
N ILE A 58 -8.93 11.29 -1.62
CA ILE A 58 -8.15 11.92 -0.54
C ILE A 58 -8.77 13.18 0.10
N TRP A 59 -9.84 13.76 -0.44
CA TRP A 59 -10.03 15.22 -0.35
C TRP A 59 -11.20 15.80 0.43
N CYS A 60 -12.04 15.05 1.17
CA CYS A 60 -13.25 15.72 1.71
C CYS A 60 -13.68 15.52 3.18
N SER A 61 -13.03 14.71 4.02
CA SER A 61 -13.32 14.77 5.47
C SER A 61 -12.31 13.98 6.30
N ASN A 62 -12.18 14.34 7.58
CA ASN A 62 -11.55 13.50 8.61
C ASN A 62 -12.21 12.11 8.74
N ASP A 63 -13.27 11.81 7.99
CA ASP A 63 -13.93 10.51 8.01
C ASP A 63 -12.98 9.40 7.56
N PHE A 64 -12.05 9.66 6.63
CA PHE A 64 -11.05 8.67 6.25
C PHE A 64 -10.13 8.33 7.42
N GLU A 65 -9.53 9.36 8.04
CA GLU A 65 -8.64 9.20 9.18
C GLU A 65 -9.34 8.52 10.36
N VAL A 66 -10.58 8.94 10.65
CA VAL A 66 -11.40 8.36 11.73
C VAL A 66 -11.77 6.91 11.40
N ALA A 67 -12.21 6.61 10.18
CA ALA A 67 -12.61 5.26 9.78
C ALA A 67 -11.44 4.28 9.85
N HIS A 68 -10.26 4.69 9.38
CA HIS A 68 -9.05 3.87 9.39
C HIS A 68 -8.27 3.95 10.72
N ARG A 69 -8.72 4.76 11.68
CA ARG A 69 -8.03 5.03 12.94
C ARG A 69 -6.58 5.47 12.75
N ILE A 70 -6.35 6.34 11.77
CA ILE A 70 -5.05 6.96 11.54
C ILE A 70 -5.04 8.41 12.03
N SER A 71 -3.86 8.91 12.38
CA SER A 71 -3.68 10.30 12.80
C SER A 71 -2.33 10.84 12.35
N PHE A 72 -2.21 12.16 12.27
CA PHE A 72 -0.99 12.84 11.80
C PHE A 72 -0.44 13.76 12.89
N GLY A 73 0.86 13.67 13.15
CA GLY A 73 1.63 14.56 14.02
C GLY A 73 2.71 15.31 13.24
N GLY A 74 3.01 16.55 13.62
CA GLY A 74 3.97 17.41 12.92
C GLY A 74 3.39 18.10 11.67
N THR A 75 4.28 18.70 10.86
CA THR A 75 3.89 19.54 9.72
C THR A 75 3.89 18.77 8.41
N TRP A 76 2.74 18.21 8.05
CA TRP A 76 2.53 17.49 6.80
C TRP A 76 2.02 18.39 5.67
N SER A 77 2.57 18.26 4.47
CA SER A 77 1.93 18.77 3.25
C SER A 77 0.74 17.87 2.87
N GLU A 78 -0.31 18.44 2.27
CA GLU A 78 -1.46 17.66 1.82
C GLU A 78 -1.06 16.60 0.77
N LYS A 79 -0.08 16.90 -0.08
CA LYS A 79 0.49 15.92 -1.03
C LYS A 79 1.11 14.70 -0.33
N ASN A 80 1.69 14.86 0.87
CA ASN A 80 2.25 13.75 1.62
C ASN A 80 1.19 13.00 2.43
N LYS A 81 0.19 13.70 3.00
CA LYS A 81 -0.98 13.03 3.60
C LYS A 81 -1.71 12.18 2.57
N ALA A 82 -1.85 12.68 1.34
CA ALA A 82 -2.40 11.95 0.22
C ALA A 82 -1.72 10.58 0.01
N LYS A 83 -0.38 10.54 -0.05
CA LYS A 83 0.37 9.29 -0.18
C LYS A 83 0.07 8.29 0.94
N VAL A 84 -0.04 8.78 2.18
CA VAL A 84 -0.39 7.95 3.35
C VAL A 84 -1.80 7.39 3.21
N ARG A 85 -2.79 8.23 2.86
CA ARG A 85 -4.17 7.78 2.68
C ARG A 85 -4.29 6.70 1.59
N VAL A 86 -3.63 6.90 0.44
CA VAL A 86 -3.61 5.88 -0.64
C VAL A 86 -2.95 4.58 -0.17
N ALA A 87 -1.82 4.66 0.54
CA ALA A 87 -1.15 3.47 1.05
C ALA A 87 -2.03 2.70 2.05
N VAL A 88 -2.68 3.42 2.96
CA VAL A 88 -3.60 2.83 3.94
C VAL A 88 -4.78 2.17 3.25
N GLU A 89 -5.42 2.80 2.28
CA GLU A 89 -6.55 2.22 1.54
C GLU A 89 -6.14 0.97 0.75
N LEU A 90 -4.96 0.97 0.13
CA LEU A 90 -4.48 -0.20 -0.60
C LEU A 90 -4.24 -1.40 0.32
N VAL A 91 -3.64 -1.17 1.50
CA VAL A 91 -3.45 -2.22 2.52
C VAL A 91 -4.80 -2.66 3.09
N ALA A 92 -5.69 -1.71 3.41
CA ALA A 92 -7.01 -1.94 3.94
C ALA A 92 -7.88 -2.79 3.00
N GLY A 93 -7.90 -2.45 1.70
CA GLY A 93 -8.62 -3.19 0.67
C GLY A 93 -8.05 -4.61 0.48
N ARG A 94 -6.71 -4.76 0.52
CA ARG A 94 -6.09 -6.08 0.44
C ARG A 94 -6.45 -6.95 1.65
N LEU A 95 -6.42 -6.39 2.86
CA LEU A 95 -6.82 -7.09 4.08
C LEU A 95 -8.30 -7.47 4.05
N ALA A 96 -9.17 -6.54 3.64
CA ALA A 96 -10.60 -6.81 3.52
C ALA A 96 -10.90 -7.97 2.56
N PHE A 97 -10.21 -8.02 1.42
CA PHE A 97 -10.33 -9.14 0.48
C PHE A 97 -9.96 -10.49 1.11
N GLU A 98 -8.83 -10.56 1.82
CA GLU A 98 -8.33 -11.82 2.41
C GLU A 98 -9.20 -12.26 3.60
N MET A 99 -9.69 -11.29 4.38
CA MET A 99 -10.57 -11.53 5.53
C MET A 99 -12.04 -11.75 5.16
N GLY A 100 -12.42 -11.60 3.88
CA GLY A 100 -13.81 -11.68 3.42
C GLY A 100 -14.72 -10.59 4.00
N LEU A 101 -14.19 -9.37 4.18
CA LEU A 101 -14.91 -8.21 4.71
C LEU A 101 -15.25 -7.22 3.60
N ASP A 102 -16.46 -6.66 3.63
CA ASP A 102 -16.90 -5.65 2.65
C ASP A 102 -16.39 -4.23 2.96
N ASN A 103 -15.80 -4.02 4.15
CA ASN A 103 -15.34 -2.72 4.62
C ASN A 103 -13.82 -2.71 4.86
N SER A 104 -13.08 -2.06 3.96
CA SER A 104 -11.62 -1.91 4.02
C SER A 104 -11.14 -1.23 5.30
N ALA A 105 -11.78 -0.12 5.69
CA ALA A 105 -11.45 0.61 6.92
C ALA A 105 -11.62 -0.24 8.18
N MET A 106 -12.68 -1.07 8.22
CA MET A 106 -12.88 -2.03 9.30
C MET A 106 -11.76 -3.06 9.34
N ALA A 107 -11.41 -3.68 8.20
CA ALA A 107 -10.33 -4.65 8.12
C ALA A 107 -8.99 -4.07 8.60
N PHE A 108 -8.67 -2.84 8.16
CA PHE A 108 -7.47 -2.13 8.61
C PHE A 108 -7.48 -1.90 10.12
N SER A 109 -8.58 -1.37 10.66
CA SER A 109 -8.68 -1.06 12.09
C SER A 109 -8.73 -2.30 12.98
N LEU A 110 -9.20 -3.45 12.49
CA LEU A 110 -9.14 -4.73 13.22
C LEU A 110 -7.70 -5.22 13.39
N ILE A 111 -6.90 -5.11 12.34
CA ILE A 111 -5.50 -5.56 12.34
C ILE A 111 -4.59 -4.56 13.05
N TYR A 112 -4.61 -3.30 12.61
CA TYR A 112 -3.66 -2.28 13.07
C TYR A 112 -4.11 -1.57 14.34
N ARG A 113 -5.40 -1.64 14.73
CA ARG A 113 -6.02 -0.87 15.82
C ARG A 113 -5.98 0.64 15.63
N ALA A 114 -4.80 1.25 15.62
CA ALA A 114 -4.58 2.66 15.32
C ALA A 114 -3.12 2.90 14.89
N VAL A 115 -2.91 3.80 13.93
CA VAL A 115 -1.57 4.18 13.43
C VAL A 115 -1.40 5.70 13.44
N HIS A 116 -0.35 6.18 14.11
CA HIS A 116 0.05 7.58 14.12
C HIS A 116 1.22 7.80 13.15
N PHE A 117 1.08 8.78 12.27
CA PHE A 117 2.08 9.18 11.30
C PHE A 117 2.71 10.51 11.70
N GLN A 118 3.96 10.46 12.15
CA GLN A 118 4.72 11.63 12.59
C GLN A 118 5.60 12.18 11.45
N TRP A 119 5.55 13.48 11.20
CA TRP A 119 6.50 14.16 10.31
C TRP A 119 7.61 14.84 11.12
N GLY A 120 8.86 14.61 10.74
CA GLY A 120 10.03 15.02 11.52
C GLY A 120 10.16 14.25 12.83
N ASN A 121 11.10 14.66 13.68
CA ASN A 121 11.42 14.00 14.96
C ASN A 121 11.65 12.48 14.80
N CYS A 122 12.45 12.08 13.81
CA CYS A 122 12.76 10.69 13.55
C CYS A 122 14.27 10.42 13.68
N ASP A 123 14.75 10.31 14.91
CA ASP A 123 16.17 10.03 15.17
C ASP A 123 16.63 8.72 14.52
N ALA A 124 15.74 7.74 14.40
CA ALA A 124 16.01 6.45 13.76
C ALA A 124 16.02 6.50 12.21
N CYS A 125 15.49 7.57 11.59
CA CYS A 125 15.47 7.73 10.13
C CYS A 125 16.85 8.12 9.57
N ASN A 126 17.79 8.58 10.42
CA ASN A 126 19.16 8.95 10.04
C ASN A 126 19.22 9.89 8.80
N GLY A 127 18.31 10.85 8.70
CA GLY A 127 18.24 11.81 7.60
C GLY A 127 17.58 11.28 6.31
N SER A 128 17.05 10.05 6.29
CA SER A 128 16.56 9.42 5.06
C SER A 128 15.41 8.43 5.32
N GLY A 129 14.21 8.77 4.86
CA GLY A 129 13.10 7.80 4.75
C GLY A 129 12.08 7.87 5.89
N GLY A 130 11.57 6.69 6.24
CA GLY A 130 10.65 6.46 7.35
C GLY A 130 11.20 5.42 8.31
N PHE A 131 10.59 5.35 9.50
CA PHE A 131 10.87 4.31 10.47
C PHE A 131 9.60 3.96 11.24
N ALA A 132 9.23 2.68 11.18
CA ALA A 132 8.18 2.09 11.99
C ALA A 132 8.67 1.80 13.42
N TYR A 133 8.16 2.56 14.38
CA TYR A 133 8.36 2.31 15.80
C TYR A 133 7.41 1.21 16.30
N GLY A 134 7.75 0.61 17.43
CA GLY A 134 6.87 -0.33 18.12
C GLY A 134 5.55 0.31 18.57
N TYR A 135 4.65 -0.53 19.09
CA TYR A 135 3.37 -0.07 19.64
C TYR A 135 3.58 0.83 20.87
N GLN A 136 3.04 2.05 20.82
CA GLN A 136 3.07 3.03 21.91
C GLN A 136 1.97 2.68 22.92
N SER A 137 2.30 1.90 23.95
CA SER A 137 1.32 1.37 24.91
C SER A 137 0.56 2.44 25.68
N ARG A 138 1.21 3.57 26.00
CA ARG A 138 0.59 4.71 26.69
C ARG A 138 -0.41 5.46 25.81
N GLU A 139 -0.10 5.60 24.53
CA GLU A 139 -0.88 6.40 23.57
C GLU A 139 -1.78 5.53 22.67
N ARG A 140 -1.73 4.21 22.86
CA ARG A 140 -2.57 3.18 22.25
C ARG A 140 -2.58 3.17 20.72
N HIS A 141 -1.44 3.40 20.10
CA HIS A 141 -1.28 3.36 18.64
C HIS A 141 0.10 2.82 18.23
N HIS A 142 0.23 2.37 16.98
CA HIS A 142 1.54 2.17 16.35
C HIS A 142 2.05 3.49 15.77
N LEU A 143 3.36 3.72 15.79
CA LEU A 143 3.95 4.96 15.33
C LEU A 143 4.83 4.71 14.11
N ILE A 144 4.64 5.47 13.05
CA ILE A 144 5.59 5.60 11.95
C ILE A 144 6.04 7.05 11.91
N ALA A 145 7.35 7.31 11.92
CA ALA A 145 7.86 8.66 11.70
C ALA A 145 8.58 8.75 10.35
N PHE A 146 8.45 9.89 9.69
CA PHE A 146 9.09 10.17 8.40
C PHE A 146 9.92 11.45 8.46
N GLU A 147 11.16 11.37 7.98
CA GLU A 147 11.96 12.54 7.58
C GLU A 147 11.86 12.80 6.08
N SER A 148 11.61 11.74 5.29
CA SER A 148 11.28 11.87 3.87
C SER A 148 10.41 10.72 3.40
N ILE A 149 9.18 11.01 2.97
CA ILE A 149 8.27 9.99 2.45
C ILE A 149 8.75 9.40 1.11
N THR A 150 9.59 10.13 0.37
CA THR A 150 10.15 9.69 -0.93
C THR A 150 11.66 9.43 -0.90
N ALA A 151 12.29 9.49 0.29
CA ALA A 151 13.74 9.40 0.50
C ALA A 151 14.56 10.14 -0.59
N MET A 152 15.71 9.61 -1.04
CA MET A 152 16.72 10.29 -1.87
C MET A 152 16.38 10.52 -3.36
N SER A 153 15.14 10.28 -3.78
CA SER A 153 14.77 10.28 -5.21
C SER A 153 13.72 11.34 -5.52
N SER A 154 14.15 12.58 -5.66
CA SER A 154 13.32 13.69 -6.18
C SER A 154 13.27 13.73 -7.72
N SER A 155 14.05 12.93 -8.44
CA SER A 155 14.18 13.02 -9.91
C SER A 155 13.40 11.99 -10.73
N HIS A 156 12.51 11.18 -10.13
CA HIS A 156 11.79 10.13 -10.87
C HIS A 156 10.34 10.53 -11.16
N SER A 157 9.88 10.20 -12.37
CA SER A 157 8.52 10.44 -12.89
C SER A 157 7.39 9.83 -12.04
N ASN A 158 7.71 8.98 -11.05
CA ASN A 158 6.75 8.29 -10.19
C ASN A 158 6.90 8.57 -8.69
N ALA A 159 7.46 9.74 -8.31
CA ALA A 159 7.71 10.12 -6.92
C ALA A 159 6.46 10.04 -6.00
N PHE A 160 5.25 10.15 -6.55
CA PHE A 160 4.02 9.91 -5.77
C PHE A 160 3.91 8.46 -5.33
N MET A 161 3.89 7.51 -6.28
CA MET A 161 3.74 6.08 -5.98
C MET A 161 4.92 5.52 -5.20
N ARG A 162 6.12 6.04 -5.40
CA ARG A 162 7.26 5.69 -4.56
C ARG A 162 6.96 5.98 -3.08
N GLY A 163 6.43 7.16 -2.79
CA GLY A 163 6.07 7.51 -1.42
C GLY A 163 4.90 6.68 -0.86
N VAL A 164 3.94 6.31 -1.69
CA VAL A 164 2.88 5.35 -1.32
C VAL A 164 3.50 4.00 -0.93
N LYS A 165 4.37 3.43 -1.77
CA LYS A 165 5.02 2.14 -1.51
C LYS A 165 5.91 2.17 -0.27
N ASN A 166 6.59 3.30 -0.01
CA ASN A 166 7.36 3.49 1.20
C ASN A 166 6.47 3.45 2.46
N VAL A 167 5.30 4.07 2.43
CA VAL A 167 4.33 3.94 3.54
C VAL A 167 3.84 2.50 3.70
N VAL A 168 3.58 1.79 2.60
CA VAL A 168 3.20 0.36 2.65
C VAL A 168 4.31 -0.50 3.25
N HIS A 169 5.57 -0.21 2.92
CA HIS A 169 6.74 -0.88 3.51
C HIS A 169 6.77 -0.71 5.05
N GLU A 170 6.63 0.53 5.54
CA GLU A 170 6.59 0.80 6.99
C GLU A 170 5.39 0.13 7.69
N LEU A 171 4.23 0.07 7.03
CA LEU A 171 3.08 -0.69 7.52
C LEU A 171 3.40 -2.19 7.62
N GLY A 172 4.18 -2.74 6.69
CA GLY A 172 4.70 -4.11 6.74
C GLY A 172 5.53 -4.38 8.01
N HIS A 173 6.37 -3.44 8.44
CA HIS A 173 7.08 -3.56 9.71
C HIS A 173 6.15 -3.58 10.92
N ILE A 174 5.12 -2.72 10.94
CA ILE A 174 4.09 -2.76 12.00
C ILE A 174 3.39 -4.12 12.00
N TYR A 175 2.97 -4.61 10.84
CA TYR A 175 2.31 -5.91 10.71
C TYR A 175 3.17 -7.06 11.23
N ASN A 176 4.47 -7.06 10.87
CA ASN A 176 5.43 -8.02 11.42
C ASN A 176 5.50 -7.95 12.96
N ASN A 177 5.51 -6.75 13.53
CA ASN A 177 5.50 -6.56 14.99
C ASN A 177 4.20 -7.04 15.63
N ILE A 178 3.04 -6.82 14.99
CA ILE A 178 1.73 -7.34 15.43
C ILE A 178 1.75 -8.87 15.53
N LEU A 179 2.40 -9.53 14.56
CA LEU A 179 2.62 -10.98 14.57
C LEU A 179 3.78 -11.45 15.50
N GLY A 180 4.28 -10.57 16.37
CA GLY A 180 5.35 -10.89 17.30
C GLY A 180 6.70 -11.17 16.63
N ARG A 181 6.97 -10.55 15.48
CA ARG A 181 8.16 -10.74 14.63
C ARG A 181 8.40 -12.18 14.18
N ARG A 182 7.35 -13.00 14.19
CA ARG A 182 7.42 -14.39 13.71
C ARG A 182 7.73 -14.48 12.21
N PRO A 183 7.13 -13.69 11.31
CA PRO A 183 7.46 -13.73 9.88
C PRO A 183 8.93 -13.39 9.59
N SER A 184 9.44 -12.28 10.11
CA SER A 184 10.86 -11.93 9.91
C SER A 184 11.80 -12.95 10.55
N GLY A 185 11.45 -13.45 11.74
CA GLY A 185 12.23 -14.49 12.42
C GLY A 185 12.22 -15.83 11.68
N ASP A 186 11.16 -16.15 10.94
CA ASP A 186 11.09 -17.31 10.05
C ASP A 186 12.03 -17.15 8.85
N LEU A 187 11.99 -15.98 8.19
CA LEU A 187 12.93 -15.64 7.11
C LEU A 187 14.39 -15.73 7.55
N ASP A 188 14.69 -15.27 8.77
CA ASP A 188 16.04 -15.26 9.34
C ASP A 188 16.51 -16.64 9.86
N ARG A 189 15.63 -17.41 10.50
CA ARG A 189 15.98 -18.72 11.10
C ARG A 189 16.00 -19.86 10.11
N GLU A 190 15.06 -19.90 9.16
CA GLU A 190 14.97 -21.04 8.23
C GLU A 190 16.09 -21.02 7.17
N LYS A 191 16.95 -19.99 7.15
CA LYS A 191 17.79 -19.66 5.97
C LYS A 191 16.94 -19.84 4.71
N SER A 192 15.71 -19.32 4.75
CA SER A 192 14.79 -19.45 3.63
C SER A 192 15.56 -18.95 2.41
N THR A 193 15.65 -19.78 1.38
CA THR A 193 16.19 -19.35 0.09
C THR A 193 15.52 -18.05 -0.37
N LEU A 194 14.32 -17.75 0.13
CA LEU A 194 13.62 -16.50 -0.07
C LEU A 194 14.42 -15.26 0.39
N ARG A 195 14.95 -15.23 1.60
CA ARG A 195 15.68 -14.03 2.06
C ARG A 195 16.91 -13.75 1.19
N ASP A 196 17.65 -14.82 0.88
CA ASP A 196 18.92 -14.71 0.16
C ASP A 196 18.72 -14.63 -1.38
N ASN A 197 17.53 -14.96 -1.89
CA ASN A 197 17.18 -14.89 -3.33
C ASN A 197 16.04 -13.90 -3.62
N ARG A 198 15.93 -12.82 -2.84
CA ARG A 198 14.82 -11.87 -2.99
C ARG A 198 14.72 -11.24 -4.38
N ASP A 199 15.83 -11.08 -5.08
CA ASP A 199 15.86 -10.57 -6.46
C ASP A 199 15.11 -11.47 -7.46
N LEU A 200 14.94 -12.77 -7.13
CA LEU A 200 14.24 -13.70 -8.00
C LEU A 200 12.72 -13.52 -7.97
N PHE A 201 12.14 -13.08 -6.86
CA PHE A 201 10.68 -12.99 -6.71
C PHE A 201 10.16 -11.59 -6.40
N LEU A 202 10.98 -10.69 -5.84
CA LEU A 202 10.60 -9.29 -5.74
C LEU A 202 10.72 -8.63 -7.10
N ARG A 203 9.80 -7.72 -7.38
CA ARG A 203 9.85 -6.92 -8.59
C ARG A 203 11.09 -6.03 -8.57
N PRO A 204 11.86 -5.94 -9.66
CA PRO A 204 13.05 -5.09 -9.69
C PRO A 204 12.68 -3.61 -9.63
N ASN A 205 13.59 -2.81 -9.07
CA ASN A 205 13.53 -1.35 -9.21
C ASN A 205 13.95 -0.98 -10.63
N LEU A 206 13.11 -0.23 -11.35
CA LEU A 206 13.34 0.17 -12.73
C LEU A 206 13.25 1.70 -12.85
N ASP A 207 14.05 2.28 -13.76
CA ASP A 207 13.93 3.68 -14.15
C ASP A 207 12.67 3.93 -15.00
N SER A 208 12.47 5.18 -15.43
CA SER A 208 11.29 5.58 -16.23
C SER A 208 11.20 4.95 -17.61
N ILE A 209 12.25 4.29 -18.09
CA ILE A 209 12.34 3.67 -19.43
C ILE A 209 12.44 2.13 -19.31
N GLY A 210 12.53 1.60 -18.09
CA GLY A 210 12.49 0.17 -17.78
C GLY A 210 13.85 -0.47 -17.53
N ASN A 211 14.92 0.29 -17.34
CA ASN A 211 16.25 -0.26 -17.00
C ASN A 211 16.39 -0.48 -15.49
N PRO A 212 17.20 -1.46 -15.04
CA PRO A 212 17.51 -1.64 -13.63
C PRO A 212 18.03 -0.36 -12.97
N CYS A 213 17.43 -0.01 -11.83
CA CYS A 213 17.76 1.20 -11.09
C CYS A 213 17.79 0.92 -9.58
N PRO A 214 18.95 0.53 -9.02
CA PRO A 214 19.06 0.18 -7.60
C PRO A 214 18.67 1.33 -6.67
N LEU A 215 18.92 2.58 -7.07
CA LEU A 215 18.64 3.79 -6.28
C LEU A 215 17.22 4.35 -6.45
N CYS A 216 16.41 3.77 -7.34
CA CYS A 216 15.01 4.19 -7.50
C CYS A 216 14.18 3.84 -6.26
N LEU A 217 14.52 2.71 -5.60
CA LEU A 217 13.90 2.25 -4.36
C LEU A 217 12.37 2.31 -4.45
N ASP A 218 11.82 1.56 -5.39
CA ASP A 218 10.43 1.66 -5.81
C ASP A 218 9.66 0.45 -5.28
N TRP A 219 10.04 -0.76 -5.70
CA TRP A 219 9.49 -2.04 -5.26
C TRP A 219 10.29 -2.69 -4.14
N GLN A 220 11.56 -2.30 -4.00
CA GLN A 220 12.46 -2.78 -2.96
C GLN A 220 13.05 -1.54 -2.28
N GLN A 221 12.60 -1.22 -1.07
CA GLN A 221 13.12 -0.06 -0.32
C GLN A 221 14.49 -0.36 0.31
N HIS A 222 14.77 -1.64 0.55
CA HIS A 222 16.04 -2.08 1.10
C HIS A 222 16.67 -3.13 0.17
N PRO A 223 17.60 -2.75 -0.73
CA PRO A 223 18.25 -3.69 -1.64
C PRO A 223 19.22 -4.65 -0.91
N PRO A 224 19.54 -5.83 -1.49
CA PRO A 224 20.44 -6.81 -0.89
C PRO A 224 21.82 -6.30 -0.50
N GLU A 225 22.35 -5.37 -1.27
CA GLU A 225 23.67 -4.76 -1.06
C GLU A 225 23.75 -3.99 0.26
N TYR A 226 22.61 -3.55 0.83
CA TYR A 226 22.55 -2.81 2.09
C TYR A 226 22.37 -3.70 3.33
N SER A 227 22.17 -5.01 3.13
CA SER A 227 22.00 -5.99 4.22
C SER A 227 23.34 -6.36 4.86
N THR A 228 23.97 -5.43 5.56
CA THR A 228 24.99 -5.77 6.55
C THR A 228 24.32 -5.84 7.93
N ASN A 229 24.59 -6.91 8.69
CA ASN A 229 24.18 -7.10 10.11
C ASN A 229 22.80 -7.70 10.43
N GLY A 230 22.31 -8.67 9.65
CA GLY A 230 21.23 -9.55 10.15
C GLY A 230 19.86 -8.90 10.38
N ARG A 231 19.60 -7.74 9.75
CA ARG A 231 18.26 -7.12 9.66
C ARG A 231 17.47 -7.58 8.42
N GLY A 232 18.01 -8.55 7.67
CA GLY A 232 17.48 -8.97 6.38
C GLY A 232 16.03 -9.44 6.42
N GLY A 233 15.62 -10.26 7.39
CA GLY A 233 14.25 -10.80 7.45
C GLY A 233 13.17 -9.74 7.65
N SER A 234 13.41 -8.70 8.45
CA SER A 234 12.42 -7.64 8.70
C SER A 234 12.18 -6.77 7.47
N GLU A 235 13.27 -6.35 6.82
CA GLU A 235 13.23 -5.58 5.56
C GLU A 235 12.67 -6.42 4.42
N THR A 236 13.11 -7.68 4.29
CA THR A 236 12.59 -8.61 3.27
C THR A 236 11.10 -8.81 3.42
N PHE A 237 10.61 -8.98 4.66
CA PHE A 237 9.18 -9.09 4.90
C PHE A 237 8.43 -7.82 4.49
N ALA A 238 8.95 -6.64 4.81
CA ALA A 238 8.32 -5.38 4.45
C ALA A 238 8.27 -5.17 2.92
N ASP A 239 9.33 -5.53 2.18
CA ASP A 239 9.31 -5.50 0.71
C ASP A 239 8.35 -6.56 0.12
N MET A 240 8.27 -7.75 0.72
CA MET A 240 7.26 -8.77 0.36
C MET A 240 5.84 -8.29 0.65
N PHE A 241 5.64 -7.52 1.71
CA PHE A 241 4.36 -6.92 2.05
C PHE A 241 3.91 -5.92 0.97
N VAL A 242 4.83 -5.09 0.45
CA VAL A 242 4.57 -4.24 -0.74
C VAL A 242 4.15 -5.10 -1.93
N ALA A 243 4.89 -6.17 -2.25
CA ALA A 243 4.55 -7.05 -3.37
C ALA A 243 3.17 -7.72 -3.20
N TRP A 244 2.81 -8.11 -1.98
CA TRP A 244 1.49 -8.68 -1.66
C TRP A 244 0.36 -7.66 -1.77
N THR A 245 0.53 -6.44 -1.23
CA THR A 245 -0.49 -5.37 -1.32
C THR A 245 -0.81 -5.02 -2.77
N PHE A 246 0.21 -4.90 -3.61
CA PHE A 246 0.06 -4.51 -5.02
C PHE A 246 -0.13 -5.68 -5.98
N ILE A 247 -0.05 -6.93 -5.49
CA ILE A 247 -0.03 -8.15 -6.33
C ILE A 247 1.06 -8.03 -7.42
N ALA A 248 2.23 -7.53 -7.04
CA ALA A 248 3.27 -7.09 -7.96
C ALA A 248 4.60 -7.82 -7.70
N TRP A 249 4.59 -9.13 -7.93
CA TRP A 249 5.77 -9.99 -7.86
C TRP A 249 6.61 -9.89 -9.14
N ASN A 250 7.81 -10.48 -9.14
CA ASN A 250 8.64 -10.60 -10.33
C ASN A 250 7.91 -11.37 -11.44
N THR A 251 7.89 -10.84 -12.65
CA THR A 251 7.19 -11.42 -13.82
C THR A 251 8.15 -12.03 -14.84
N SER A 252 9.44 -12.11 -14.53
CA SER A 252 10.44 -12.71 -15.41
C SER A 252 10.07 -14.16 -15.75
N PRO A 253 10.13 -14.57 -17.03
CA PRO A 253 9.72 -15.90 -17.45
C PRO A 253 10.75 -17.00 -17.13
N TYR A 254 11.93 -16.65 -16.58
CA TYR A 254 12.93 -17.64 -16.22
C TYR A 254 12.40 -18.57 -15.13
N ILE A 255 12.64 -19.87 -15.30
CA ILE A 255 12.08 -20.92 -14.42
C ILE A 255 12.40 -20.69 -12.93
N GLN A 256 13.61 -20.21 -12.64
CA GLN A 256 14.04 -19.89 -11.28
C GLN A 256 13.20 -18.77 -10.64
N ASN A 257 12.82 -17.74 -11.40
CA ASN A 257 11.98 -16.65 -10.93
C ASN A 257 10.56 -17.14 -10.67
N VAL A 258 9.98 -17.92 -11.61
CA VAL A 258 8.63 -18.48 -11.45
C VAL A 258 8.55 -19.36 -10.19
N LEU A 259 9.54 -20.23 -9.98
CA LEU A 259 9.62 -21.08 -8.79
C LEU A 259 9.77 -20.26 -7.50
N ALA A 260 10.65 -19.25 -7.51
CA ALA A 260 10.86 -18.37 -6.37
C ALA A 260 9.60 -17.57 -6.01
N VAL A 261 8.86 -17.05 -7.01
CA VAL A 261 7.58 -16.35 -6.81
C VAL A 261 6.54 -17.27 -6.19
N ASN A 262 6.40 -18.50 -6.70
CA ASN A 262 5.47 -19.47 -6.14
C ASN A 262 5.81 -19.84 -4.68
N GLN A 263 7.10 -19.99 -4.37
CA GLN A 263 7.58 -20.21 -3.01
C GLN A 263 7.27 -19.01 -2.11
N ALA A 264 7.57 -17.79 -2.55
CA ALA A 264 7.33 -16.56 -1.80
C ALA A 264 5.84 -16.33 -1.52
N GLN A 265 4.97 -16.52 -2.51
CA GLN A 265 3.52 -16.38 -2.35
C GLN A 265 2.94 -17.46 -1.42
N THR A 266 3.43 -18.69 -1.51
CA THR A 266 3.01 -19.77 -0.61
C THR A 266 3.46 -19.51 0.83
N TRP A 267 4.69 -18.99 0.99
CA TRP A 267 5.21 -18.56 2.27
C TRP A 267 4.37 -17.41 2.87
N MET A 268 4.04 -16.38 2.08
CA MET A 268 3.24 -15.22 2.52
C MET A 268 1.86 -15.64 3.02
N ARG A 269 1.19 -16.58 2.34
CA ARG A 269 -0.14 -17.07 2.72
C ARG A 269 -0.21 -17.68 4.13
N ARG A 270 0.93 -18.08 4.72
CA ARG A 270 0.98 -18.57 6.11
C ARG A 270 0.84 -17.44 7.14
N TRP A 271 1.17 -16.21 6.75
CA TRP A 271 1.29 -15.06 7.63
C TRP A 271 0.20 -14.00 7.40
N MET A 272 -0.45 -14.01 6.23
CA MET A 272 -1.57 -13.13 5.92
C MET A 272 -2.86 -13.67 6.54
N PRO A 273 -3.84 -12.80 6.88
CA PRO A 273 -5.05 -13.19 7.59
C PRO A 273 -6.04 -13.97 6.72
#